data_AF-A0A6P9AYS1-F1
#
_entry.id   AF-A0A6P9AYS1-F1
#
_cell.length_a   1.000
_cell.length_b   1.000
_cell.length_c   1.000
_cell.angle_alpha   90.00
_cell.angle_beta   90.00
_cell.angle_gamma   90.00
#
_symmetry.space_group_name_H-M   'P 1'
#
loop_
_entity.id
_entity.type
_entity.pdbx_description
1 polymer ?
#
loop_
_entity_poly.entity_id
_entity_poly.type
_entity_poly.pdbx_seq_one_letter_code
_entity_poly.pdbx_strand_id
1 'polypeptide(L)'
;LFAQAVIQSGTANAYWAWRSPEEAKQKSLEFVHLLGCSEDNNISIVHCLQTKNVSELIRHEISLFLKGGFLVNFPFRPTTDGEFLLGDPEKLMEEGQIQVKPVLMGKTSDEAASYVHSVFPNTTHNLINQEQLLKGIQLLAPNATEDFIRTIALKYSEGNHGPAKYRSALSHFYTDRIFACPLREAAGNIRKTGSPVYAYLFAHRPSWSVWPEWIGAIHSDEIPFVFGTLQSMLPVNQTYTEAEARLSRKMMHYWAEFARTG
;
A
#
# COMPACT_ATOMS: atom_id res chain seq x y z
N LEU A 1 12.67 13.54 -18.31
CA LEU A 1 11.45 12.81 -18.73
C LEU A 1 10.17 13.38 -18.08
N PHE A 2 10.23 13.98 -16.89
CA PHE A 2 9.10 14.69 -16.26
C PHE A 2 9.61 15.89 -15.43
N ALA A 3 8.71 16.81 -15.07
CA ALA A 3 9.03 18.03 -14.32
C ALA A 3 8.73 17.94 -12.81
N GLN A 4 7.67 17.22 -12.43
CA GLN A 4 7.12 17.12 -11.07
C GLN A 4 6.45 15.75 -10.89
N ALA A 5 6.16 15.36 -9.65
CA ALA A 5 5.49 14.09 -9.38
C ALA A 5 4.34 14.22 -8.36
N VAL A 6 3.27 13.47 -8.58
CA VAL A 6 2.20 13.28 -7.60
C VAL A 6 2.25 11.84 -7.07
N ILE A 7 2.21 11.67 -5.76
CA ILE A 7 2.37 10.38 -5.08
C ILE A 7 1.17 10.15 -4.15
N GLN A 8 0.26 9.26 -4.55
CA GLN A 8 -0.96 8.96 -3.79
C GLN A 8 -0.84 7.59 -3.14
N SER A 9 -0.84 7.54 -1.80
CA SER A 9 -0.97 6.30 -1.03
C SER A 9 0.08 5.22 -1.34
N GLY A 10 1.32 5.59 -1.65
CA GLY A 10 2.40 4.62 -1.83
C GLY A 10 3.73 5.24 -2.23
N THR A 11 4.84 4.75 -1.67
CA THR A 11 6.21 5.24 -1.95
C THR A 11 7.17 4.08 -2.15
N ALA A 12 8.29 4.34 -2.85
CA ALA A 12 9.26 3.30 -3.19
C ALA A 12 9.99 2.70 -1.97
N ASN A 13 10.06 3.42 -0.84
CA ASN A 13 10.61 2.92 0.42
C ASN A 13 9.59 2.11 1.25
N ALA A 14 8.36 1.92 0.77
CA ALA A 14 7.43 1.02 1.44
C ALA A 14 7.90 -0.43 1.32
N TYR A 15 7.82 -1.20 2.41
CA TYR A 15 8.33 -2.58 2.45
C TYR A 15 7.72 -3.53 1.40
N TRP A 16 6.56 -3.17 0.85
CA TRP A 16 5.85 -3.93 -0.17
C TRP A 16 6.27 -3.54 -1.60
N ALA A 17 6.93 -2.40 -1.79
CA ALA A 17 7.24 -1.82 -3.10
C ALA A 17 8.55 -2.30 -3.72
N TRP A 18 9.50 -2.80 -2.93
CA TRP A 18 10.82 -3.25 -3.40
C TRP A 18 11.28 -4.54 -2.72
N ARG A 19 12.07 -5.36 -3.42
CA ARG A 19 12.72 -6.57 -2.91
C ARG A 19 14.21 -6.56 -3.19
N SER A 20 15.03 -7.18 -2.33
CA SER A 20 16.44 -7.39 -2.63
C SER A 20 16.61 -8.36 -3.82
N PRO A 21 17.72 -8.27 -4.58
CA PRO A 21 18.02 -9.20 -5.66
C PRO A 21 18.02 -10.67 -5.22
N GLU A 22 18.51 -10.96 -4.01
CA GLU A 22 18.58 -12.31 -3.45
C GLU A 22 17.19 -12.89 -3.20
N GLU A 23 16.32 -12.13 -2.52
CA GLU A 23 14.95 -12.53 -2.25
C GLU A 23 14.12 -12.62 -3.53
N ALA A 24 14.34 -11.70 -4.49
CA ALA A 24 13.69 -11.73 -5.80
C ALA A 24 14.08 -12.98 -6.60
N LYS A 25 15.35 -13.36 -6.59
CA LYS A 25 15.84 -14.61 -7.18
C LYS A 25 15.21 -15.83 -6.51
N GLN A 26 15.17 -15.87 -5.18
CA GLN A 26 14.57 -16.98 -4.45
C GLN A 26 13.08 -17.16 -4.81
N LYS A 27 12.32 -16.06 -4.87
CA LYS A 27 10.91 -16.10 -5.27
C LYS A 27 10.69 -16.50 -6.71
N SER A 28 11.59 -16.08 -7.60
CA SER A 28 11.57 -16.49 -9.00
C SER A 28 11.80 -17.99 -9.16
N LEU A 29 12.77 -18.57 -8.43
CA LEU A 29 13.03 -20.01 -8.44
C LEU A 29 11.86 -20.80 -7.84
N GLU A 30 11.26 -20.32 -6.75
CA GLU A 30 10.05 -20.93 -6.17
C GLU A 30 8.91 -21.00 -7.21
N PHE A 31 8.73 -19.94 -8.01
CA PHE A 31 7.74 -19.89 -9.08
C PHE A 31 8.07 -20.83 -10.25
N VAL A 32 9.33 -20.88 -10.68
CA VAL A 32 9.83 -21.78 -11.74
C VAL A 32 9.60 -23.24 -11.35
N HIS A 33 9.88 -23.59 -10.10
CA HIS A 33 9.65 -24.92 -9.55
C HIS A 33 8.16 -25.30 -9.59
N LEU A 34 7.28 -24.39 -9.18
CA LEU A 34 5.83 -24.60 -9.20
C LEU A 34 5.27 -24.87 -10.61
N LEU A 35 5.92 -24.32 -11.64
CA LEU A 35 5.57 -24.52 -13.05
C LEU A 35 6.21 -25.78 -13.65
N GLY A 36 7.01 -26.53 -12.88
CA GLY A 36 7.71 -27.72 -13.38
C GLY A 36 8.74 -27.40 -14.45
N CYS A 37 9.34 -26.20 -14.42
CA CYS A 37 10.42 -25.82 -15.33
C CYS A 37 11.78 -26.31 -14.81
N SER A 38 12.67 -26.69 -15.72
CA SER A 38 14.04 -27.09 -15.34
C SER A 38 14.86 -25.88 -14.88
N GLU A 39 15.62 -26.07 -13.80
CA GLU A 39 16.45 -25.03 -13.16
C GLU A 39 17.93 -25.08 -13.61
N ASP A 40 18.22 -25.76 -14.73
CA ASP A 40 19.60 -26.00 -15.20
C ASP A 40 20.40 -24.73 -15.48
N ASN A 41 19.80 -23.77 -16.20
CA ASN A 41 20.38 -22.46 -16.46
C ASN A 41 19.30 -21.40 -16.76
N ASN A 42 19.68 -20.12 -16.71
CA ASN A 42 18.73 -19.03 -16.91
C ASN A 42 18.03 -19.06 -18.28
N ILE A 43 18.71 -19.52 -19.33
CA ILE A 43 18.14 -19.57 -20.69
C ILE A 43 17.06 -20.65 -20.77
N SER A 44 17.30 -21.84 -20.22
CA SER A 44 16.32 -22.92 -20.19
C SER A 44 15.10 -22.56 -19.33
N ILE A 45 15.32 -21.87 -18.20
CA ILE A 45 14.25 -21.36 -17.35
C ILE A 45 13.35 -20.41 -18.15
N VAL A 46 13.92 -19.38 -18.78
CA VAL A 46 13.15 -18.38 -19.55
C VAL A 46 12.40 -19.04 -20.71
N HIS A 47 13.05 -19.91 -21.46
CA HIS A 47 12.40 -20.63 -22.55
C HIS A 47 11.23 -21.48 -22.03
N CYS A 48 11.41 -22.20 -20.92
CA CYS A 48 10.31 -22.97 -20.34
C CYS A 48 9.14 -22.07 -19.92
N LEU A 49 9.41 -20.95 -19.23
CA LEU A 49 8.37 -20.00 -18.82
C LEU A 49 7.58 -19.46 -20.01
N GLN A 50 8.24 -19.19 -21.14
CA GLN A 50 7.61 -18.73 -22.38
C GLN A 50 6.67 -19.78 -23.03
N THR A 51 6.84 -21.07 -22.71
CA THR A 51 5.93 -22.14 -23.18
C THR A 51 4.69 -22.33 -22.29
N LYS A 52 4.65 -21.70 -21.11
CA LYS A 52 3.54 -21.87 -20.16
C LYS A 52 2.32 -21.04 -20.56
N ASN A 53 1.14 -21.56 -20.23
CA ASN A 53 -0.09 -20.83 -20.43
C ASN A 53 -0.19 -19.66 -19.43
N VAL A 54 -0.65 -18.50 -19.89
CA VAL A 54 -0.81 -17.30 -19.03
C VAL A 54 -1.69 -17.60 -17.81
N SER A 55 -2.76 -18.36 -17.97
CA SER A 55 -3.64 -18.76 -16.86
C SER A 55 -2.93 -19.61 -15.80
N GLU A 56 -1.94 -20.41 -16.21
CA GLU A 56 -1.12 -21.21 -15.31
C GLU A 56 -0.16 -20.32 -14.50
N LEU A 57 0.47 -19.34 -15.17
CA LEU A 57 1.32 -18.33 -14.54
C LEU A 57 0.55 -17.56 -13.46
N ILE A 58 -0.62 -17.01 -13.81
CA ILE A 58 -1.46 -16.24 -12.89
C ILE A 58 -1.88 -17.10 -11.69
N ARG A 59 -2.28 -18.36 -11.91
CA ARG A 59 -2.71 -19.25 -10.82
C ARG A 59 -1.57 -19.48 -9.81
N HIS A 60 -0.36 -19.73 -10.28
CA HIS A 60 0.78 -19.94 -9.39
C HIS A 60 1.24 -18.64 -8.72
N GLU A 61 1.12 -17.49 -9.39
CA GLU A 61 1.41 -16.19 -8.80
C GLU A 61 0.45 -15.89 -7.63
N ILE A 62 -0.85 -16.10 -7.82
CA ILE A 62 -1.85 -15.99 -6.75
C ILE A 62 -1.53 -16.94 -5.59
N SER A 63 -1.12 -18.17 -5.89
CA SER A 63 -0.72 -19.13 -4.85
C SER A 63 0.46 -18.63 -4.02
N LEU A 64 1.45 -17.99 -4.64
CA LEU A 64 2.60 -17.41 -3.93
C LEU A 64 2.19 -16.19 -3.09
N PHE A 65 1.33 -15.34 -3.63
CA PHE A 65 0.77 -14.20 -2.91
C PHE A 65 0.05 -14.64 -1.63
N LEU A 66 -0.83 -15.65 -1.74
CA LEU A 66 -1.57 -16.18 -0.59
C LEU A 66 -0.66 -16.84 0.46
N LYS A 67 0.38 -17.56 0.02
CA LYS A 67 1.38 -18.17 0.92
C LYS A 67 2.18 -17.11 1.70
N GLY A 68 2.40 -15.95 1.09
CA GLY A 68 3.19 -14.85 1.66
C GLY A 68 2.50 -14.03 2.75
N GLY A 69 1.23 -14.29 3.05
CA GLY A 69 0.43 -13.43 3.93
C GLY A 69 -0.28 -12.36 3.11
N PHE A 70 -1.60 -12.35 3.19
CA PHE A 70 -2.57 -11.64 2.35
C PHE A 70 -2.43 -10.08 2.32
N LEU A 71 -1.55 -9.51 3.14
CA LEU A 71 -1.45 -8.09 3.43
C LEU A 71 -0.32 -7.42 2.62
N VAL A 72 -0.46 -7.35 1.30
CA VAL A 72 0.48 -6.71 0.35
C VAL A 72 1.83 -7.42 0.11
N ASN A 73 1.92 -8.74 0.29
CA ASN A 73 3.12 -9.50 -0.08
C ASN A 73 3.12 -9.92 -1.55
N PHE A 74 3.34 -8.96 -2.45
CA PHE A 74 3.42 -9.23 -3.88
C PHE A 74 4.61 -10.14 -4.23
N PRO A 75 4.39 -11.26 -4.93
CA PRO A 75 5.45 -12.22 -5.25
C PRO A 75 6.46 -11.66 -6.25
N PHE A 76 6.03 -10.77 -7.15
CA PHE A 76 6.90 -10.06 -8.08
C PHE A 76 6.74 -8.56 -7.87
N ARG A 77 7.84 -7.89 -7.56
CA ARG A 77 7.92 -6.44 -7.32
C ARG A 77 9.29 -5.94 -7.78
N PRO A 78 9.47 -4.62 -8.00
CA PRO A 78 10.76 -4.04 -8.36
C PRO A 78 11.92 -4.56 -7.49
N THR A 79 13.07 -4.77 -8.13
CA THR A 79 14.34 -5.14 -7.50
C THR A 79 15.46 -4.31 -8.12
N THR A 80 16.56 -4.15 -7.39
CA THR A 80 17.77 -3.52 -7.92
C THR A 80 18.34 -4.35 -9.07
N ASP A 81 18.59 -3.70 -10.19
CA ASP A 81 19.11 -4.30 -11.43
C ASP A 81 20.46 -3.70 -11.86
N GLY A 82 20.88 -2.58 -11.24
CA GLY A 82 22.12 -1.88 -11.58
C GLY A 82 22.01 -0.99 -12.81
N GLU A 83 20.82 -0.88 -13.42
CA GLU A 83 20.56 -0.05 -14.60
C GLU A 83 19.44 0.95 -14.33
N PHE A 84 18.23 0.47 -14.03
CA PHE A 84 17.09 1.32 -13.69
C PHE A 84 17.11 1.74 -12.22
N LEU A 85 17.28 0.78 -11.32
CA LEU A 85 17.36 0.98 -9.87
C LEU A 85 18.76 0.57 -9.42
N LEU A 86 19.54 1.58 -9.01
CA LEU A 86 20.95 1.41 -8.67
C LEU A 86 21.19 0.90 -7.23
N GLY A 87 20.15 0.84 -6.41
CA GLY A 87 20.26 0.43 -5.02
C GLY A 87 18.91 0.26 -4.34
N ASP A 88 18.95 0.12 -3.03
CA ASP A 88 17.79 0.07 -2.15
C ASP A 88 17.09 1.45 -2.12
N PRO A 89 15.80 1.56 -2.49
CA PRO A 89 15.10 2.83 -2.53
C PRO A 89 15.10 3.60 -1.19
N GLU A 90 15.05 2.90 -0.05
CA GLU A 90 15.08 3.53 1.26
C GLU A 90 16.42 4.23 1.48
N LYS A 91 17.52 3.52 1.26
CA LYS A 91 18.89 4.07 1.39
C LYS A 91 19.17 5.19 0.40
N LEU A 92 18.76 5.01 -0.87
CA LEU A 92 18.90 6.05 -1.89
C LEU A 92 18.17 7.34 -1.49
N MET A 93 16.98 7.24 -0.89
CA MET A 93 16.27 8.40 -0.36
C MET A 93 16.99 9.02 0.84
N GLU A 94 17.46 8.22 1.79
CA GLU A 94 18.16 8.70 3.00
C GLU A 94 19.46 9.45 2.66
N GLU A 95 20.21 8.94 1.69
CA GLU A 95 21.46 9.52 1.21
C GLU A 95 21.25 10.69 0.23
N GLY A 96 19.99 11.00 -0.12
CA GLY A 96 19.65 12.07 -1.05
C GLY A 96 20.00 11.76 -2.51
N GLN A 97 20.24 10.48 -2.84
CA GLN A 97 20.48 9.99 -4.21
C GLN A 97 19.19 9.87 -5.02
N ILE A 98 18.39 10.94 -5.02
CA ILE A 98 17.10 11.04 -5.70
C ILE A 98 17.04 12.32 -6.53
N GLN A 99 16.17 12.33 -7.53
CA GLN A 99 15.94 13.52 -8.34
C GLN A 99 15.24 14.60 -7.52
N VAL A 100 15.82 15.80 -7.48
CA VAL A 100 15.26 16.97 -6.79
C VAL A 100 14.14 17.57 -7.65
N LYS A 101 12.89 17.18 -7.36
CA LYS A 101 11.69 17.60 -8.10
C LYS A 101 10.55 17.89 -7.12
N PRO A 102 9.74 18.95 -7.34
CA PRO A 102 8.59 19.20 -6.48
C PRO A 102 7.65 18.00 -6.47
N VAL A 103 7.11 17.69 -5.29
CA VAL A 103 6.16 16.59 -5.11
C VAL A 103 4.89 17.04 -4.39
N LEU A 104 3.76 16.56 -4.88
CA LEU A 104 2.49 16.55 -4.15
C LEU A 104 2.27 15.12 -3.69
N MET A 105 2.09 14.90 -2.39
CA MET A 105 1.96 13.55 -1.85
C MET A 105 0.96 13.47 -0.72
N GLY A 106 0.31 12.32 -0.56
CA GLY A 106 -0.70 12.18 0.48
C GLY A 106 -1.25 10.77 0.62
N LYS A 107 -2.15 10.65 1.59
CA LYS A 107 -2.82 9.40 1.95
C LYS A 107 -4.30 9.63 2.25
N THR A 108 -5.05 8.56 2.35
CA THR A 108 -6.41 8.57 2.91
C THR A 108 -6.39 8.42 4.43
N SER A 109 -7.48 8.75 5.12
CA SER A 109 -7.54 8.70 6.60
C SER A 109 -7.36 7.29 7.13
N ASP A 110 -8.00 6.33 6.49
CA ASP A 110 -8.17 4.94 6.92
C ASP A 110 -7.70 3.94 5.86
N GLU A 111 -6.54 4.23 5.25
CA GLU A 111 -5.87 3.44 4.19
C GLU A 111 -6.10 1.93 4.33
N ALA A 112 -5.79 1.40 5.52
CA ALA A 112 -5.79 -0.03 5.73
C ALA A 112 -6.99 -0.57 6.54
N ALA A 113 -8.05 0.22 6.76
CA ALA A 113 -9.19 -0.23 7.57
C ALA A 113 -9.91 -1.44 6.97
N SER A 114 -10.03 -1.51 5.65
CA SER A 114 -10.57 -2.68 4.93
C SER A 114 -9.71 -3.93 5.11
N TYR A 115 -8.41 -3.79 5.41
CA TYR A 115 -7.51 -4.93 5.59
C TYR A 115 -7.79 -5.69 6.90
N VAL A 116 -8.39 -5.03 7.90
CA VAL A 116 -8.87 -5.72 9.10
C VAL A 116 -9.96 -6.74 8.75
N HIS A 117 -10.87 -6.37 7.83
CA HIS A 117 -11.89 -7.29 7.33
C HIS A 117 -11.26 -8.46 6.54
N SER A 118 -10.31 -8.16 5.68
CA SER A 118 -9.54 -9.15 4.91
C SER A 118 -8.86 -10.21 5.77
N VAL A 119 -8.29 -9.82 6.92
CA VAL A 119 -7.60 -10.74 7.84
C VAL A 119 -8.58 -11.52 8.71
N PHE A 120 -9.68 -10.88 9.11
CA PHE A 120 -10.69 -11.47 9.99
C PHE A 120 -12.09 -11.41 9.35
N PRO A 121 -12.34 -12.14 8.24
CA PRO A 121 -13.58 -12.02 7.48
C PRO A 121 -14.82 -12.48 8.26
N ASN A 122 -14.63 -13.41 9.21
CA ASN A 122 -15.71 -14.00 10.01
C ASN A 122 -16.11 -13.16 11.24
N THR A 123 -15.78 -11.87 11.27
CA THR A 123 -16.08 -10.99 12.41
C THR A 123 -17.19 -10.00 12.08
N THR A 124 -18.20 -9.94 12.95
CA THR A 124 -19.31 -8.98 12.81
C THR A 124 -18.79 -7.56 13.03
N HIS A 125 -19.04 -6.66 12.07
CA HIS A 125 -18.53 -5.27 12.08
C HIS A 125 -17.01 -5.15 12.30
N ASN A 126 -16.25 -6.19 11.95
CA ASN A 126 -14.81 -6.28 12.17
C ASN A 126 -14.37 -6.14 13.63
N LEU A 127 -15.27 -6.40 14.59
CA LEU A 127 -14.91 -6.40 16.00
C LEU A 127 -13.98 -7.58 16.28
N ILE A 128 -12.78 -7.28 16.80
CA ILE A 128 -11.76 -8.29 17.06
C ILE A 128 -11.42 -8.34 18.55
N ASN A 129 -11.02 -9.51 19.05
CA ASN A 129 -10.53 -9.66 20.40
C ASN A 129 -9.02 -9.35 20.50
N GLN A 130 -8.46 -9.41 21.71
CA GLN A 130 -7.05 -9.11 21.93
C GLN A 130 -6.10 -10.10 21.23
N GLU A 131 -6.45 -11.38 21.22
CA GLU A 131 -5.66 -12.41 20.52
C GLU A 131 -5.57 -12.13 19.02
N GLN A 132 -6.70 -11.75 18.40
CA GLN A 132 -6.77 -11.35 17.00
C GLN A 132 -5.97 -10.07 16.74
N LEU A 133 -5.98 -9.09 17.64
CA LEU A 133 -5.10 -7.92 17.53
C LEU A 133 -3.62 -8.33 17.48
N LEU A 134 -3.16 -9.14 18.44
CA LEU A 134 -1.77 -9.60 18.49
C LEU A 134 -1.40 -10.41 17.24
N LYS A 135 -2.28 -11.33 16.81
CA LYS A 135 -2.10 -12.11 15.60
C LYS A 135 -2.04 -11.23 14.34
N GLY A 136 -2.90 -10.21 14.26
CA GLY A 136 -2.89 -9.25 13.15
C GLY A 136 -1.57 -8.48 13.08
N ILE A 137 -1.08 -7.98 14.21
CA ILE A 137 0.21 -7.29 14.26
C ILE A 137 1.35 -8.21 13.82
N GLN A 138 1.35 -9.48 14.26
CA GLN A 138 2.36 -10.48 13.88
C GLN A 138 2.45 -10.67 12.36
N LEU A 139 1.35 -10.53 11.61
CA LEU A 139 1.37 -10.70 10.15
C LEU A 139 2.25 -9.68 9.43
N LEU A 140 2.40 -8.46 9.97
CA LEU A 140 3.29 -7.43 9.41
C LEU A 140 4.63 -7.32 10.14
N ALA A 141 4.83 -8.14 11.17
CA ALA A 141 6.06 -8.22 11.94
C ALA A 141 6.40 -9.69 12.27
N PRO A 142 6.55 -10.56 11.25
CA PRO A 142 6.63 -12.01 11.45
C PRO A 142 7.83 -12.46 12.30
N ASN A 143 8.90 -11.67 12.32
CA ASN A 143 10.13 -11.94 13.07
C ASN A 143 10.20 -11.21 14.42
N ALA A 144 9.15 -10.48 14.81
CA ALA A 144 9.15 -9.75 16.07
C ALA A 144 8.88 -10.68 17.27
N THR A 145 9.45 -10.33 18.43
CA THR A 145 9.19 -11.01 19.69
C THR A 145 7.79 -10.71 20.20
N GLU A 146 7.25 -11.61 21.03
CA GLU A 146 5.91 -11.42 21.62
C GLU A 146 5.80 -10.10 22.42
N ASP A 147 6.85 -9.74 23.18
CA ASP A 147 6.89 -8.49 23.94
C ASP A 147 6.82 -7.25 23.03
N PHE A 148 7.46 -7.29 21.86
CA PHE A 148 7.38 -6.21 20.89
C PHE A 148 5.98 -6.09 20.29
N ILE A 149 5.35 -7.22 19.95
CA ILE A 149 3.96 -7.26 19.44
C ILE A 149 2.99 -6.70 20.48
N ARG A 150 3.14 -7.08 21.76
CA ARG A 150 2.35 -6.54 22.88
C ARG A 150 2.58 -5.05 23.06
N THR A 151 3.81 -4.57 22.89
CA THR A 151 4.13 -3.14 22.94
C THR A 151 3.43 -2.35 21.85
N ILE A 152 3.42 -2.87 20.60
CA ILE A 152 2.66 -2.27 19.50
C ILE A 152 1.16 -2.25 19.84
N ALA A 153 0.61 -3.38 20.29
CA ALA A 153 -0.81 -3.47 20.64
C ALA A 153 -1.19 -2.42 21.70
N LEU A 154 -0.40 -2.29 22.77
CA LEU A 154 -0.60 -1.29 23.82
C LEU A 154 -0.49 0.14 23.30
N LYS A 155 0.48 0.40 22.41
CA LYS A 155 0.68 1.72 21.81
C LYS A 155 -0.53 2.16 20.98
N TYR A 156 -1.03 1.29 20.11
CA TYR A 156 -2.14 1.62 19.22
C TYR A 156 -3.52 1.51 19.87
N SER A 157 -3.66 0.72 20.95
CA SER A 157 -4.88 0.72 21.76
C SER A 157 -4.92 1.84 22.79
N GLU A 158 -3.80 2.56 22.97
CA GLU A 158 -3.61 3.58 24.03
C GLU A 158 -3.88 3.02 25.43
N GLY A 159 -3.57 1.74 25.65
CA GLY A 159 -3.90 1.02 26.90
C GLY A 159 -5.40 0.74 27.12
N ASN A 160 -6.27 1.13 26.19
CA ASN A 160 -7.69 0.82 26.27
C ASN A 160 -7.99 -0.60 25.79
N HIS A 161 -9.11 -1.14 26.28
CA HIS A 161 -9.56 -2.49 25.98
C HIS A 161 -10.93 -2.48 25.30
N GLY A 162 -11.21 -3.55 24.56
CA GLY A 162 -12.53 -3.84 23.99
C GLY A 162 -12.52 -3.99 22.48
N PRO A 163 -13.49 -4.72 21.89
CA PRO A 163 -13.38 -5.18 20.52
C PRO A 163 -13.26 -4.08 19.46
N ALA A 164 -13.97 -2.96 19.65
CA ALA A 164 -13.90 -1.81 18.75
C ALA A 164 -12.54 -1.09 18.87
N LYS A 165 -11.96 -1.00 20.08
CA LYS A 165 -10.65 -0.40 20.31
C LYS A 165 -9.55 -1.25 19.70
N TYR A 166 -9.62 -2.57 19.85
CA TYR A 166 -8.66 -3.49 19.22
C TYR A 166 -8.73 -3.42 17.69
N ARG A 167 -9.94 -3.35 17.12
CA ARG A 167 -10.14 -3.16 15.68
C ARG A 167 -9.49 -1.86 15.18
N SER A 168 -9.79 -0.73 15.83
CA SER A 168 -9.20 0.57 15.46
C SER A 168 -7.68 0.58 15.63
N ALA A 169 -7.16 -0.04 16.70
CA ALA A 169 -5.73 -0.17 16.92
C ALA A 169 -5.05 -0.92 15.76
N LEU A 170 -5.63 -2.03 15.31
CA LEU A 170 -5.09 -2.79 14.19
C LEU A 170 -5.18 -2.01 12.86
N SER A 171 -6.30 -1.33 12.61
CA SER A 171 -6.50 -0.47 11.44
C SER A 171 -5.45 0.64 11.34
N HIS A 172 -5.21 1.34 12.45
CA HIS A 172 -4.21 2.39 12.54
C HIS A 172 -2.79 1.82 12.37
N PHE A 173 -2.48 0.70 13.02
CA PHE A 173 -1.19 0.03 12.87
C PHE A 173 -0.89 -0.33 11.40
N TYR A 174 -1.85 -0.94 10.71
CA TYR A 174 -1.69 -1.26 9.28
C TYR A 174 -1.57 0.01 8.43
N THR A 175 -2.38 1.03 8.68
CA THR A 175 -2.31 2.31 7.95
C THR A 175 -0.93 2.95 8.08
N ASP A 176 -0.38 2.98 9.30
CA ASP A 176 0.93 3.54 9.56
C ASP A 176 2.04 2.70 8.95
N ARG A 177 2.02 1.38 9.18
CA ARG A 177 3.08 0.47 8.73
C ARG A 177 3.16 0.31 7.21
N ILE A 178 2.01 0.28 6.53
CA ILE A 178 1.92 0.01 5.08
C ILE A 178 2.05 1.30 4.27
N PHE A 179 1.48 2.42 4.75
CA PHE A 179 1.32 3.64 3.95
C PHE A 179 1.89 4.89 4.62
N ALA A 180 1.46 5.22 5.84
CA ALA A 180 1.71 6.56 6.38
C ALA A 180 3.18 6.79 6.80
N CYS A 181 3.82 5.81 7.46
CA CYS A 181 5.23 5.91 7.83
C CYS A 181 6.16 6.02 6.61
N PRO A 182 6.11 5.11 5.61
CA PRO A 182 7.00 5.23 4.45
C PRO A 182 6.73 6.51 3.65
N LEU A 183 5.47 6.97 3.55
CA LEU A 183 5.13 8.25 2.95
C LEU A 183 5.77 9.44 3.70
N ARG A 184 5.71 9.44 5.03
CA ARG A 184 6.29 10.49 5.87
C ARG A 184 7.82 10.50 5.80
N GLU A 185 8.46 9.34 5.76
CA GLU A 185 9.91 9.21 5.59
C GLU A 185 10.36 9.73 4.23
N ALA A 186 9.68 9.32 3.15
CA ALA A 186 9.94 9.82 1.81
C ALA A 186 9.76 11.34 1.73
N ALA A 187 8.68 11.89 2.31
CA ALA A 187 8.46 13.34 2.37
C ALA A 187 9.62 14.06 3.08
N GLY A 188 10.08 13.51 4.21
CA GLY A 188 11.21 14.04 4.97
C GLY A 188 12.51 14.01 4.18
N ASN A 189 12.81 12.90 3.52
CA ASN A 189 14.01 12.72 2.72
C ASN A 189 14.01 13.61 1.46
N ILE A 190 12.90 13.70 0.74
CA ILE A 190 12.74 14.62 -0.40
C ILE A 190 12.93 16.07 0.06
N ARG A 191 12.34 16.48 1.18
CA ARG A 191 12.49 17.83 1.72
C ARG A 191 13.96 18.16 2.05
N LYS A 192 14.75 17.20 2.56
CA LYS A 192 16.19 17.42 2.86
C LYS A 192 17.00 17.77 1.61
N THR A 193 16.56 17.38 0.42
CA THR A 193 17.22 17.74 -0.85
C THR A 193 16.98 19.20 -1.28
N GLY A 194 16.14 19.94 -0.55
CA GLY A 194 15.72 21.30 -0.90
C GLY A 194 14.49 21.34 -1.82
N SER A 195 13.93 20.19 -2.19
CA SER A 195 12.75 20.13 -3.03
C SER A 195 11.46 20.53 -2.27
N PRO A 196 10.53 21.29 -2.88
CA PRO A 196 9.20 21.52 -2.33
C PRO A 196 8.40 20.22 -2.18
N VAL A 197 7.75 20.07 -1.02
CA VAL A 197 6.86 18.95 -0.70
C VAL A 197 5.52 19.51 -0.25
N TYR A 198 4.46 19.21 -1.00
CA TYR A 198 3.09 19.51 -0.64
C TYR A 198 2.43 18.23 -0.13
N ALA A 199 1.83 18.28 1.06
CA ALA A 199 1.21 17.13 1.70
C ALA A 199 -0.31 17.28 1.78
N TYR A 200 -1.05 16.19 1.56
CA TYR A 200 -2.50 16.15 1.78
C TYR A 200 -2.94 14.91 2.60
N LEU A 201 -4.10 15.06 3.27
CA LEU A 201 -4.84 13.96 3.88
C LEU A 201 -6.27 13.98 3.32
N PHE A 202 -6.65 12.92 2.63
CA PHE A 202 -8.03 12.74 2.18
C PHE A 202 -8.83 12.01 3.26
N ALA A 203 -9.73 12.72 3.94
CA ALA A 203 -10.51 12.19 5.07
C ALA A 203 -12.02 12.17 4.82
N HIS A 204 -12.46 12.45 3.59
CA HIS A 204 -13.87 12.42 3.23
C HIS A 204 -14.30 10.99 2.94
N ARG A 205 -15.18 10.42 3.77
CA ARG A 205 -15.81 9.13 3.48
C ARG A 205 -16.84 9.31 2.35
N PRO A 206 -16.67 8.65 1.19
CA PRO A 206 -17.61 8.79 0.09
C PRO A 206 -19.03 8.35 0.46
N SER A 207 -20.03 9.04 -0.05
CA SER A 207 -21.45 8.74 0.18
C SER A 207 -21.88 7.36 -0.33
N TRP A 208 -21.15 6.82 -1.31
CA TRP A 208 -21.33 5.47 -1.86
C TRP A 208 -20.51 4.39 -1.15
N SER A 209 -19.81 4.71 -0.06
CA SER A 209 -18.98 3.73 0.64
C SER A 209 -19.83 2.59 1.19
N VAL A 210 -19.52 1.37 0.76
CA VAL A 210 -20.19 0.12 1.19
C VAL A 210 -19.64 -0.43 2.51
N TRP A 211 -18.58 0.19 3.04
CA TRP A 211 -17.93 -0.24 4.27
C TRP A 211 -18.76 0.15 5.51
N PRO A 212 -18.57 -0.47 6.67
CA PRO A 212 -19.23 -0.03 7.90
C PRO A 212 -18.92 1.43 8.26
N GLU A 213 -19.82 2.11 8.98
CA GLU A 213 -19.72 3.55 9.32
C GLU A 213 -18.47 3.92 10.14
N TRP A 214 -17.89 2.98 10.87
CA TRP A 214 -16.68 3.23 11.65
C TRP A 214 -15.43 3.46 10.80
N ILE A 215 -15.46 3.06 9.52
CA ILE A 215 -14.38 3.25 8.56
C ILE A 215 -14.56 4.62 7.90
N GLY A 216 -13.53 5.47 7.90
CA GLY A 216 -13.54 6.73 7.15
C GLY A 216 -13.23 6.51 5.67
N ALA A 217 -12.28 7.28 5.14
CA ALA A 217 -11.83 7.16 3.75
C ALA A 217 -10.76 6.05 3.64
N ILE A 218 -11.05 4.99 2.90
CA ILE A 218 -10.14 3.86 2.70
C ILE A 218 -9.14 4.12 1.56
N HIS A 219 -8.18 3.21 1.38
CA HIS A 219 -7.26 3.24 0.24
C HIS A 219 -8.01 3.42 -1.09
N SER A 220 -7.53 4.35 -1.92
CA SER A 220 -8.06 4.71 -3.25
C SER A 220 -9.41 5.45 -3.31
N ASP A 221 -10.06 5.76 -2.17
CA ASP A 221 -11.34 6.50 -2.16
C ASP A 221 -11.22 7.91 -2.78
N GLU A 222 -10.02 8.49 -2.83
CA GLU A 222 -9.76 9.82 -3.35
C GLU A 222 -9.61 9.86 -4.88
N ILE A 223 -9.30 8.72 -5.52
CA ILE A 223 -9.03 8.64 -6.96
C ILE A 223 -10.21 9.19 -7.79
N PRO A 224 -11.47 8.79 -7.57
CA PRO A 224 -12.60 9.32 -8.34
C PRO A 224 -12.74 10.84 -8.21
N PHE A 225 -12.36 11.42 -7.07
CA PHE A 225 -12.41 12.87 -6.84
C PHE A 225 -11.34 13.60 -7.65
N VAL A 226 -10.13 13.04 -7.73
CA VAL A 226 -9.02 13.56 -8.56
C VAL A 226 -9.36 13.51 -10.05
N PHE A 227 -10.06 12.48 -10.51
CA PHE A 227 -10.38 12.31 -11.94
C PHE A 227 -11.75 12.87 -12.36
N GLY A 228 -12.56 13.36 -11.42
CA GLY A 228 -13.91 13.85 -11.72
C GLY A 228 -14.88 12.74 -12.16
N THR A 229 -14.61 11.49 -11.79
CA THR A 229 -15.34 10.29 -12.23
C THR A 229 -16.30 9.75 -11.15
N LEU A 230 -16.76 10.62 -10.24
CA LEU A 230 -17.63 10.22 -9.12
C LEU A 230 -18.85 9.40 -9.56
N GLN A 231 -19.47 9.76 -10.69
CA GLN A 231 -20.65 9.06 -11.21
C GLN A 231 -20.38 7.58 -11.54
N SER A 232 -19.14 7.24 -11.93
CA SER A 232 -18.76 5.87 -12.28
C SER A 232 -18.66 4.94 -11.07
N MET A 233 -18.59 5.50 -9.85
CA MET A 233 -18.54 4.74 -8.59
C MET A 233 -19.94 4.38 -8.06
N LEU A 234 -20.97 5.02 -8.62
CA LEU A 234 -22.34 4.93 -8.13
C LEU A 234 -23.18 3.98 -9.00
N PRO A 235 -24.18 3.31 -8.43
CA PRO A 235 -25.23 2.64 -9.21
C PRO A 235 -25.93 3.62 -10.17
N VAL A 236 -26.47 3.11 -11.27
CA VAL A 236 -27.10 3.90 -12.37
C VAL A 236 -28.14 4.92 -11.88
N ASN A 237 -28.84 4.64 -10.78
CA ASN A 237 -29.91 5.49 -10.24
C ASN A 237 -29.49 6.33 -9.02
N GLN A 238 -28.19 6.46 -8.75
CA GLN A 238 -27.68 7.25 -7.63
C GLN A 238 -26.78 8.38 -8.12
N THR A 239 -26.71 9.45 -7.33
CA THR A 239 -25.88 10.63 -7.61
C THR A 239 -25.05 10.95 -6.38
N TYR A 240 -23.85 11.49 -6.61
CA TYR A 240 -23.00 12.01 -5.55
C TYR A 240 -23.58 13.33 -5.02
N THR A 241 -23.20 13.69 -3.80
CA THR A 241 -23.69 14.92 -3.17
C THR A 241 -23.09 16.17 -3.83
N GLU A 242 -23.78 17.31 -3.72
CA GLU A 242 -23.23 18.60 -4.20
C GLU A 242 -21.91 18.95 -3.49
N ALA A 243 -21.78 18.58 -2.22
CA ALA A 243 -20.55 18.75 -1.45
C ALA A 243 -19.38 17.95 -2.05
N GLU A 244 -19.62 16.69 -2.45
CA GLU A 244 -18.64 15.86 -3.14
C GLU A 244 -18.27 16.42 -4.51
N ALA A 245 -19.25 16.96 -5.25
CA ALA A 245 -19.01 17.65 -6.50
C ALA A 245 -18.05 18.84 -6.33
N ARG A 246 -18.27 19.64 -5.27
CA ARG A 246 -17.39 20.77 -4.93
C ARG A 246 -16.00 20.30 -4.51
N LEU A 247 -15.91 19.24 -3.71
CA LEU A 247 -14.64 18.65 -3.28
C LEU A 247 -13.84 18.14 -4.49
N SER A 248 -14.46 17.39 -5.40
CA SER A 248 -13.80 16.88 -6.61
C SER A 248 -13.29 18.01 -7.51
N ARG A 249 -14.09 19.05 -7.75
CA ARG A 249 -13.62 20.24 -8.50
C ARG A 249 -12.41 20.90 -7.85
N LYS A 250 -12.40 20.99 -6.52
CA LYS A 250 -11.28 21.56 -5.75
C LYS A 250 -10.02 20.70 -5.85
N MET A 251 -10.14 19.38 -5.76
CA MET A 251 -9.02 18.45 -5.92
C MET A 251 -8.45 18.47 -7.35
N MET A 252 -9.31 18.42 -8.38
CA MET A 252 -8.89 18.58 -9.78
C MET A 252 -8.11 19.88 -9.99
N HIS A 253 -8.59 20.97 -9.40
CA HIS A 253 -7.88 22.26 -9.45
C HIS A 253 -6.51 22.18 -8.78
N TYR A 254 -6.41 21.62 -7.57
CA TYR A 254 -5.12 21.47 -6.87
C TYR A 254 -4.10 20.62 -7.63
N TRP A 255 -4.52 19.49 -8.20
CA TRP A 255 -3.64 18.64 -9.01
C TRP A 255 -3.19 19.36 -10.29
N ALA A 256 -4.11 20.07 -10.96
CA ALA A 256 -3.80 20.82 -12.17
C ALA A 256 -2.87 22.01 -11.92
N GLU A 257 -3.07 22.76 -10.83
CA GLU A 257 -2.19 23.86 -10.45
C GLU A 257 -0.80 23.35 -10.04
N PHE A 258 -0.73 22.28 -9.25
CA PHE A 258 0.54 21.64 -8.93
C PHE A 258 1.30 21.23 -10.20
N ALA A 259 0.63 20.60 -11.17
CA ALA A 259 1.24 20.20 -12.44
C ALA A 259 1.68 21.38 -13.33
N ARG A 260 1.08 22.58 -13.16
CA ARG A 260 1.44 23.79 -13.93
C ARG A 260 2.59 24.55 -13.29
N THR A 261 2.55 24.72 -11.97
CA THR A 261 3.40 25.71 -11.28
C THR A 261 4.21 25.13 -10.12
N GLY A 262 3.88 23.94 -9.62
CA GLY A 262 4.53 23.32 -8.47
C GLY A 262 4.04 23.87 -7.17
#